data_AF-W7N0E1-F1
#
_entry.id   AF-W7N0E1-F1
#
_cell.length_a   1.000
_cell.length_b   1.000
_cell.length_c   1.000
_cell.angle_alpha   90.00
_cell.angle_beta   90.00
_cell.angle_gamma   90.00
#
_symmetry.space_group_name_H-M   'P 1'
#
loop_
_entity.id
_entity.type
_entity.pdbx_description
1 polymer ?
#
loop_
_entity_poly.entity_id
_entity_poly.type
_entity_poly.pdbx_seq_one_letter_code
_entity_poly.pdbx_strand_id
1 'polypeptide(L)'
;MRMFREIISGLDEVWLVYIQASIRGMIGGENERSTIRKTFFERSFPIHALPHSFDRIGLDPRTVEDDLSHLHVRNPKRLYDSWLQTLEKIEVRPCEEQYRILLGFNPRRSICNLRDAEDWLQSENSGWTTQPESTWSSQEPKIEGVAASETRESEDEDISKAVRPAFGFWLFPVDAFCDANKTPESEGYFTTFDVRKYRPELAIRRLN
;
A
#
# COMPACT_ATOMS: atom_id res chain seq x y z
N MET A 1 -16.65 30.98 -1.68
CA MET A 1 -16.98 30.07 -0.56
C MET A 1 -18.28 29.30 -0.82
N ARG A 2 -19.44 29.94 -1.07
CA ARG A 2 -20.72 29.25 -1.35
C ARG A 2 -20.66 28.20 -2.47
N MET A 3 -20.12 28.55 -3.62
CA MET A 3 -19.98 27.64 -4.77
C MET A 3 -19.10 26.41 -4.45
N PHE A 4 -18.03 26.58 -3.67
CA PHE A 4 -17.18 25.46 -3.25
C PHE A 4 -17.94 24.50 -2.35
N ARG A 5 -18.72 25.02 -1.39
CA ARG A 5 -19.59 24.22 -0.52
C ARG A 5 -20.61 23.42 -1.33
N GLU A 6 -21.28 24.07 -2.28
CA GLU A 6 -22.27 23.44 -3.15
C GLU A 6 -21.65 22.32 -4.00
N ILE A 7 -20.43 22.53 -4.53
CA ILE A 7 -19.71 21.50 -5.29
C ILE A 7 -19.38 20.30 -4.40
N ILE A 8 -18.74 20.52 -3.25
CA ILE A 8 -18.31 19.42 -2.37
C ILE A 8 -19.52 18.65 -1.83
N SER A 9 -20.60 19.34 -1.45
CA SER A 9 -21.82 18.69 -0.98
C SER A 9 -22.58 17.91 -2.07
N GLY A 10 -22.31 18.18 -3.34
CA GLY A 10 -22.92 17.50 -4.49
C GLY A 10 -22.09 16.38 -5.09
N LEU A 11 -20.93 16.02 -4.49
CA LEU A 11 -20.12 14.91 -4.98
C LEU A 11 -20.76 13.57 -4.62
N ASP A 12 -20.89 12.66 -5.60
CA ASP A 12 -21.44 11.33 -5.38
C ASP A 12 -20.43 10.39 -4.69
N GLU A 13 -19.15 10.50 -5.05
CA GLU A 13 -18.06 9.71 -4.50
C GLU A 13 -16.77 10.56 -4.46
N VAL A 14 -15.97 10.40 -3.40
CA VAL A 14 -14.71 11.12 -3.20
C VAL A 14 -13.59 10.12 -2.97
N TRP A 15 -12.55 10.18 -3.81
CA TRP A 15 -11.41 9.29 -3.71
C TRP A 15 -10.21 10.01 -3.09
N LEU A 16 -9.79 9.52 -1.93
CA LEU A 16 -8.62 10.00 -1.21
C LEU A 16 -7.41 9.18 -1.64
N VAL A 17 -6.50 9.80 -2.39
CA VAL A 17 -5.32 9.12 -2.93
C VAL A 17 -4.23 9.03 -1.88
N TYR A 18 -3.86 7.80 -1.51
CA TYR A 18 -2.82 7.48 -0.56
C TYR A 18 -1.75 6.60 -1.23
N ILE A 19 -0.61 7.21 -1.52
CA ILE A 19 0.53 6.53 -2.15
C ILE A 19 1.66 6.40 -1.11
N GLN A 20 2.01 5.18 -0.73
CA GLN A 20 3.07 4.92 0.25
C GLN A 20 4.35 4.36 -0.36
N ALA A 21 5.50 4.67 0.22
CA ALA A 21 6.80 4.40 -0.41
C ALA A 21 7.61 3.25 0.21
N SER A 22 7.10 2.51 1.20
CA SER A 22 7.96 1.68 2.07
C SER A 22 7.58 0.20 2.20
N ILE A 23 6.59 -0.34 1.46
CA ILE A 23 5.94 -1.59 1.91
C ILE A 23 5.93 -2.78 0.93
N ARG A 24 6.37 -2.64 -0.33
CA ARG A 24 6.47 -3.83 -1.22
C ARG A 24 7.60 -4.81 -0.87
N GLY A 25 8.46 -4.47 0.08
CA GLY A 25 9.42 -5.40 0.69
C GLY A 25 9.83 -4.87 2.06
N MET A 26 9.53 -5.63 3.12
CA MET A 26 9.91 -5.28 4.49
C MET A 26 10.85 -6.32 5.07
N ILE A 27 11.89 -5.86 5.75
CA ILE A 27 12.68 -6.69 6.66
C ILE A 27 12.06 -6.50 8.05
N GLY A 28 11.35 -7.51 8.54
CA GLY A 28 10.74 -7.53 9.87
C GLY A 28 11.78 -7.39 10.99
N GLY A 29 11.32 -6.83 12.11
CA GLY A 29 12.13 -6.61 13.30
C GLY A 29 12.47 -7.89 14.06
N GLU A 30 13.43 -7.78 14.99
CA GLU A 30 13.75 -8.85 15.94
C GLU A 30 12.54 -9.10 16.85
N ASN A 31 11.96 -10.30 16.78
CA ASN A 31 11.09 -10.77 17.84
C ASN A 31 11.97 -11.17 19.03
N GLU A 32 11.68 -10.71 20.25
CA GLU A 32 12.42 -11.04 21.50
C GLU A 32 12.57 -12.55 21.78
N ARG A 33 11.93 -13.41 20.98
CA ARG A 33 12.00 -14.88 21.07
C ARG A 33 12.64 -15.59 19.88
N SER A 34 13.02 -14.87 18.81
CA SER A 34 13.66 -15.48 17.64
C SER A 34 14.53 -14.46 16.93
N THR A 35 15.83 -14.75 16.85
CA THR A 35 16.89 -14.07 16.09
C THR A 35 16.70 -14.08 14.56
N ILE A 36 15.47 -14.28 14.08
CA ILE A 36 15.15 -14.42 12.66
C ILE A 36 14.53 -13.11 12.17
N ARG A 37 15.26 -12.41 11.29
CA ARG A 37 14.68 -11.32 10.48
C ARG A 37 13.84 -11.93 9.36
N LYS A 38 12.52 -11.91 9.50
CA LYS A 38 11.59 -12.34 8.44
C LYS A 38 11.50 -11.25 7.37
N THR A 39 11.57 -11.61 6.10
CA THR A 39 11.33 -10.65 5.00
C THR A 39 9.94 -10.92 4.43
N PHE A 40 9.09 -9.89 4.36
CA PHE A 40 7.74 -9.98 3.80
C PHE A 40 7.68 -9.25 2.44
N PHE A 41 7.07 -9.86 1.44
CA PHE A 41 6.91 -9.30 0.10
C PHE A 41 5.43 -9.10 -0.24
N GLU A 42 4.91 -7.87 -0.12
CA GLU A 42 3.52 -7.57 -0.49
C GLU A 42 3.37 -7.39 -2.02
N ARG A 43 3.58 -8.47 -2.78
CA ARG A 43 3.59 -8.46 -4.26
C ARG A 43 2.26 -8.05 -4.89
N SER A 44 1.15 -8.34 -4.22
CA SER A 44 -0.19 -7.98 -4.67
C SER A 44 -0.48 -6.48 -4.59
N PHE A 45 0.23 -5.74 -3.75
CA PHE A 45 -0.01 -4.32 -3.51
C PHE A 45 0.12 -3.52 -4.82
N PRO A 46 -0.94 -2.86 -5.31
CA PRO A 46 -0.87 -2.15 -6.59
C PRO A 46 0.23 -1.09 -6.66
N ILE A 47 0.94 -1.03 -7.79
CA ILE A 47 2.03 -0.10 -8.06
C ILE A 47 1.46 1.14 -8.72
N HIS A 48 1.70 2.31 -8.17
CA HIS A 48 1.26 3.56 -8.77
C HIS A 48 1.95 3.79 -10.13
N ALA A 49 1.16 4.15 -11.14
CA ALA A 49 1.63 4.49 -12.49
C ALA A 49 1.05 5.83 -12.97
N LEU A 50 1.69 6.43 -13.97
CA LEU A 50 1.30 7.68 -14.61
C LEU A 50 0.88 7.47 -16.07
N PRO A 51 0.14 8.42 -16.67
CA PRO A 51 -0.65 9.47 -16.01
C PRO A 51 -1.81 8.88 -15.21
N HIS A 52 -2.49 9.70 -14.39
CA HIS A 52 -3.52 9.26 -13.44
C HIS A 52 -4.89 8.89 -14.08
N SER A 53 -4.88 8.17 -15.20
CA SER A 53 -6.09 7.65 -15.86
C SER A 53 -6.21 6.15 -15.61
N PHE A 54 -7.21 5.74 -14.83
CA PHE A 54 -7.42 4.35 -14.41
C PHE A 54 -8.84 3.88 -14.71
N ASP A 55 -8.96 2.59 -15.03
CA ASP A 55 -10.23 1.91 -15.17
C ASP A 55 -10.56 1.20 -13.85
N ARG A 56 -11.71 1.52 -13.25
CA ARG A 56 -12.27 0.74 -12.12
C ARG A 56 -12.88 -0.54 -12.68
N ILE A 57 -12.32 -1.70 -12.35
CA ILE A 57 -12.74 -2.99 -12.92
C ILE A 57 -13.59 -3.84 -11.98
N GLY A 58 -14.03 -3.27 -10.85
CA GLY A 58 -14.73 -3.97 -9.77
C GLY A 58 -13.76 -4.60 -8.78
N LEU A 59 -14.22 -5.64 -8.06
CA LEU A 59 -13.41 -6.36 -7.07
C LEU A 59 -12.09 -6.85 -7.68
N ASP A 60 -11.01 -6.80 -6.90
CA ASP A 60 -9.72 -7.33 -7.35
C ASP A 60 -9.84 -8.82 -7.71
N PRO A 61 -9.61 -9.21 -8.98
CA PRO A 61 -9.74 -10.59 -9.42
C PRO A 61 -8.56 -11.47 -9.02
N ARG A 62 -7.49 -10.89 -8.46
CA ARG A 62 -6.29 -11.62 -8.03
C ARG A 62 -6.53 -12.28 -6.66
N THR A 63 -5.80 -13.36 -6.39
CA THR A 63 -5.82 -14.05 -5.09
C THR A 63 -4.98 -13.26 -4.09
N VAL A 64 -5.59 -12.27 -3.42
CA VAL A 64 -4.91 -11.30 -2.54
C VAL A 64 -5.32 -11.44 -1.07
N GLU A 65 -6.16 -12.43 -0.75
CA GLU A 65 -6.80 -12.58 0.56
C GLU A 65 -5.81 -12.71 1.71
N ASP A 66 -4.70 -13.41 1.48
CA ASP A 66 -3.65 -13.59 2.48
C ASP A 66 -2.95 -12.25 2.75
N ASP A 67 -2.61 -11.49 1.71
CA ASP A 67 -2.03 -10.14 1.85
C ASP A 67 -3.01 -9.16 2.54
N LEU A 68 -4.31 -9.28 2.26
CA LEU A 68 -5.33 -8.46 2.90
C LEU A 68 -5.54 -8.79 4.38
N SER A 69 -5.09 -9.95 4.86
CA SER A 69 -5.19 -10.31 6.29
C SER A 69 -4.10 -9.66 7.15
N HIS A 70 -2.99 -9.27 6.53
CA HIS A 70 -1.84 -8.63 7.18
C HIS A 70 -1.37 -7.45 6.33
N LEU A 71 -2.28 -6.55 5.96
CA LEU A 71 -1.95 -5.42 5.12
C LEU A 71 -1.21 -4.36 5.94
N HIS A 72 0.07 -4.15 5.65
CA HIS A 72 0.87 -3.14 6.32
C HIS A 72 0.67 -1.79 5.61
N VAL A 73 0.20 -0.79 6.33
CA VAL A 73 0.01 0.57 5.80
C VAL A 73 0.21 1.63 6.88
N ARG A 74 0.70 2.80 6.50
CA ARG A 74 0.90 3.91 7.46
C ARG A 74 -0.38 4.75 7.63
N ASN A 75 -1.33 4.21 8.40
CA ASN A 75 -2.61 4.85 8.77
C ASN A 75 -3.27 5.69 7.65
N PRO A 76 -3.84 5.04 6.61
CA PRO A 76 -4.53 5.74 5.52
C PRO A 76 -5.72 6.59 6.00
N LYS A 77 -6.41 6.17 7.06
CA LYS A 77 -7.57 6.87 7.62
C LYS A 77 -7.24 8.29 8.08
N ARG A 78 -5.99 8.56 8.49
CA ARG A 78 -5.55 9.92 8.86
C ARG A 78 -5.80 10.95 7.75
N LEU A 79 -5.72 10.55 6.48
CA LEU A 79 -6.02 11.42 5.34
C LEU A 79 -7.50 11.84 5.34
N TYR A 80 -8.40 10.88 5.57
CA TYR A 80 -9.83 11.14 5.71
C TYR A 80 -10.13 12.00 6.93
N ASP A 81 -9.56 11.70 8.09
CA ASP A 81 -9.81 12.47 9.32
C ASP A 81 -9.37 13.93 9.16
N SER A 82 -8.23 14.16 8.48
CA SER A 82 -7.74 15.52 8.18
C SER A 82 -8.66 16.25 7.18
N TRP A 83 -9.23 15.52 6.22
CA TRP A 83 -10.22 16.05 5.29
C TRP A 83 -11.53 16.42 6.00
N LEU A 84 -12.03 15.56 6.91
CA LEU A 84 -13.22 15.84 7.73
C LEU A 84 -13.07 17.14 8.53
N GLN A 85 -11.93 17.33 9.19
CA GLN A 85 -11.64 18.58 9.91
C GLN A 85 -11.65 19.81 9.01
N THR A 86 -11.31 19.64 7.73
CA THR A 86 -11.36 20.72 6.74
C THR A 86 -12.82 21.02 6.34
N LEU A 87 -13.62 19.98 6.12
CA LEU A 87 -15.04 20.11 5.79
C LEU A 87 -15.86 20.73 6.92
N GLU A 88 -15.56 20.39 8.17
CA GLU A 88 -16.21 20.96 9.34
C GLU A 88 -16.02 22.48 9.41
N LYS A 89 -14.82 22.98 9.12
CA LYS A 89 -14.51 24.42 9.10
C LYS A 89 -15.27 25.22 8.04
N ILE A 90 -15.75 24.55 7.00
CA ILE A 90 -16.57 25.15 5.93
C ILE A 90 -18.04 24.71 6.02
N GLU A 91 -18.42 24.15 7.16
CA GLU A 91 -19.78 23.71 7.49
C GLU A 91 -20.34 22.67 6.51
N VAL A 92 -19.50 21.88 5.85
CA VAL A 92 -19.93 20.75 5.03
C VAL A 92 -20.04 19.52 5.92
N ARG A 93 -21.18 18.84 5.87
CA ARG A 93 -21.36 17.53 6.51
C ARG A 93 -21.16 16.44 5.46
N PRO A 94 -20.02 15.72 5.48
CA PRO A 94 -19.79 14.61 4.58
C PRO A 94 -20.65 13.39 4.95
N CYS A 95 -21.03 12.60 3.96
CA CYS A 95 -21.57 11.26 4.13
C CYS A 95 -20.41 10.28 4.00
N GLU A 96 -20.09 9.50 5.05
CA GLU A 96 -18.89 8.64 5.08
C GLU A 96 -18.89 7.60 3.95
N GLU A 97 -20.08 7.12 3.57
CA GLU A 97 -20.32 6.15 2.51
C GLU A 97 -19.89 6.63 1.12
N GLN A 98 -19.67 7.93 0.94
CA GLN A 98 -19.16 8.53 -0.31
C GLN A 98 -17.64 8.47 -0.41
N TYR A 99 -16.93 8.23 0.70
CA TYR A 99 -15.48 8.32 0.72
C TYR A 99 -14.82 6.97 0.49
N ARG A 100 -13.79 6.99 -0.35
CA ARG A 100 -12.93 5.85 -0.63
C ARG A 100 -11.47 6.23 -0.48
N ILE A 101 -10.63 5.25 -0.19
CA ILE A 101 -9.18 5.39 -0.16
C ILE A 101 -8.61 4.64 -1.36
N LEU A 102 -7.96 5.38 -2.26
CA LEU A 102 -7.13 4.85 -3.34
C LEU A 102 -5.74 4.57 -2.78
N LEU A 103 -5.47 3.30 -2.51
CA LEU A 103 -4.25 2.83 -1.90
C LEU A 103 -3.28 2.28 -2.97
N GLY A 104 -2.08 2.84 -3.05
CA GLY A 104 -1.05 2.42 -4.01
C GLY A 104 0.36 2.51 -3.45
N PHE A 105 1.28 1.77 -4.03
CA PHE A 105 2.70 1.83 -3.72
C PHE A 105 3.42 2.84 -4.63
N ASN A 106 4.32 3.64 -4.06
CA ASN A 106 5.17 4.57 -4.81
C ASN A 106 6.40 3.84 -5.36
N PRO A 107 6.51 3.62 -6.67
CA PRO A 107 7.69 3.01 -7.30
C PRO A 107 8.99 3.83 -7.19
N ARG A 108 8.95 5.06 -6.66
CA ARG A 108 10.05 6.05 -6.57
C ARG A 108 10.66 6.44 -7.92
N ARG A 109 10.09 5.94 -9.01
CA ARG A 109 10.42 6.24 -10.41
C ARG A 109 9.12 6.26 -11.21
N SER A 110 9.03 7.12 -12.21
CA SER A 110 7.80 7.23 -13.00
C SER A 110 7.62 5.98 -13.87
N ILE A 111 6.42 5.40 -13.84
CA ILE A 111 6.02 4.30 -14.72
C ILE A 111 4.95 4.84 -15.65
N CYS A 112 5.29 5.08 -16.92
CA CYS A 112 4.41 5.76 -17.87
C CYS A 112 3.90 4.83 -18.97
N ASN A 113 4.63 3.76 -19.27
CA ASN A 113 4.35 2.82 -20.36
C ASN A 113 4.72 1.38 -19.97
N LEU A 114 4.46 0.42 -20.87
CA LEU A 114 4.72 -1.00 -20.62
C LEU A 114 6.21 -1.27 -20.35
N ARG A 115 7.12 -0.66 -21.12
CA ARG A 115 8.56 -0.85 -20.97
C ARG A 115 9.06 -0.36 -19.60
N ASP A 116 8.60 0.81 -19.15
CA ASP A 116 8.94 1.33 -17.83
C ASP A 116 8.48 0.35 -16.73
N ALA A 117 7.33 -0.31 -16.92
CA ALA A 117 6.78 -1.30 -16.01
C ALA A 117 7.53 -2.64 -16.04
N GLU A 118 8.04 -3.06 -17.18
CA GLU A 118 8.88 -4.25 -17.31
C GLU A 118 10.25 -4.00 -16.63
N ASP A 119 10.91 -2.89 -16.96
CA ASP A 119 12.18 -2.47 -16.35
C ASP A 119 12.00 -2.27 -14.83
N TRP A 120 10.92 -1.58 -14.46
CA TRP A 120 10.05 -1.83 -13.31
C TRP A 120 10.34 -3.05 -12.44
N LEU A 121 9.59 -4.08 -12.80
CA LEU A 121 9.45 -5.38 -12.18
C LEU A 121 10.74 -6.19 -12.25
N GLN A 122 11.52 -6.06 -13.32
CA GLN A 122 12.81 -6.74 -13.40
C GLN A 122 13.75 -6.26 -12.30
N SER A 123 13.85 -4.94 -12.10
CA SER A 123 14.68 -4.37 -11.02
C SER A 123 14.17 -4.75 -9.64
N GLU A 124 12.85 -4.76 -9.43
CA GLU A 124 12.25 -5.17 -8.15
C GLU A 124 12.56 -6.64 -7.87
N ASN A 125 12.29 -7.52 -8.82
CA ASN A 125 12.50 -8.95 -8.66
C ASN A 125 13.98 -9.29 -8.45
N SER A 126 14.89 -8.63 -9.19
CA SER A 126 16.33 -8.74 -8.93
C SER A 126 16.71 -8.27 -7.53
N GLY A 127 16.11 -7.18 -7.04
CA GLY A 127 16.32 -6.68 -5.68
C GLY A 127 15.86 -7.65 -4.59
N TRP A 128 14.85 -8.48 -4.86
CA TRP A 128 14.38 -9.52 -3.96
C TRP A 128 15.21 -10.80 -4.01
N THR A 129 15.74 -11.18 -5.18
CA THR A 129 16.54 -12.41 -5.34
C THR A 129 18.03 -12.23 -5.02
N THR A 130 18.53 -11.00 -5.00
CA THR A 130 19.95 -10.74 -4.69
C THR A 130 20.13 -10.70 -3.18
N GLN A 131 21.03 -11.52 -2.62
CA GLN A 131 21.42 -11.39 -1.22
C GLN A 131 21.79 -9.93 -0.90
N PRO A 132 21.32 -9.34 0.22
CA PRO A 132 21.59 -7.94 0.54
C PRO A 132 23.07 -7.70 0.86
N GLU A 133 23.93 -7.57 -0.15
CA GLU A 133 25.14 -6.78 -0.03
C GLU A 133 24.74 -5.31 -0.14
N SER A 134 24.38 -4.75 1.02
CA SER A 134 24.63 -3.36 1.42
C SER A 134 24.12 -2.18 0.56
N THR A 135 23.29 -2.40 -0.46
CA THR A 135 22.95 -1.32 -1.41
C THR A 135 21.46 -1.03 -1.54
N TRP A 136 20.68 -1.22 -0.47
CA TRP A 136 19.46 -0.43 -0.37
C TRP A 136 19.90 0.95 0.08
N SER A 137 19.90 1.91 -0.84
CA SER A 137 20.04 3.34 -0.53
C SER A 137 18.80 3.78 0.25
N SER A 138 18.72 3.35 1.49
CA SER A 138 17.74 3.74 2.47
C SER A 138 18.08 5.16 2.90
N GLN A 139 17.30 6.13 2.43
CA GLN A 139 17.00 7.33 3.20
C GLN A 139 15.99 7.01 4.32
N GLU A 140 16.06 5.80 4.89
CA GLU A 140 15.39 5.42 6.12
C GLU A 140 16.49 5.33 7.19
N PRO A 141 16.21 5.73 8.45
CA PRO A 141 17.23 5.83 9.48
C PRO A 141 17.91 4.47 9.65
N LYS A 142 19.24 4.46 9.44
CA LYS A 142 20.08 3.36 9.87
C LYS A 142 19.85 3.18 11.36
N ILE A 143 19.21 2.08 11.75
CA ILE A 143 19.30 1.59 13.11
C ILE A 143 20.75 1.10 13.25
N GLU A 144 21.57 1.90 13.91
CA GLU A 144 22.91 1.51 14.33
C GLU A 144 22.79 0.30 15.26
N GLY A 145 23.30 -0.85 14.85
CA GLY A 145 23.31 -2.00 15.73
C GLY A 145 23.68 -3.33 15.08
N VAL A 146 24.97 -3.68 15.24
CA VAL A 146 25.48 -5.04 15.45
C VAL A 146 25.69 -5.94 14.22
N ALA A 147 26.78 -6.70 14.38
CA ALA A 147 27.58 -7.43 13.42
C ALA A 147 26.88 -8.58 12.71
N ALA A 148 27.50 -8.96 11.59
CA ALA A 148 27.24 -10.13 10.79
C ALA A 148 27.00 -11.39 11.64
N SER A 149 25.83 -12.00 11.47
CA SER A 149 25.58 -13.44 11.29
C SER A 149 24.17 -13.71 11.78
N GLU A 150 23.21 -13.89 10.88
CA GLU A 150 22.00 -14.66 11.18
C GLU A 150 21.24 -14.98 9.90
N THR A 151 20.79 -16.22 9.82
CA THR A 151 20.12 -16.85 8.67
C THR A 151 18.80 -16.13 8.41
N ARG A 152 18.71 -15.47 7.26
CA ARG A 152 17.44 -14.93 6.75
C ARG A 152 16.62 -16.10 6.24
N GLU A 153 15.54 -16.45 6.92
CA GLU A 153 14.47 -17.21 6.29
C GLU A 153 13.69 -16.22 5.42
N SER A 154 14.09 -16.08 4.15
CA SER A 154 13.06 -15.90 3.13
C SER A 154 12.29 -17.22 3.14
N GLU A 155 11.00 -17.21 3.46
CA GLU A 155 10.17 -18.29 2.92
C GLU A 155 10.46 -18.28 1.42
N ASP A 156 10.89 -19.42 0.87
CA ASP A 156 11.12 -19.59 -0.56
C ASP A 156 9.76 -19.39 -1.26
N GLU A 157 9.36 -18.13 -1.41
CA GLU A 157 8.18 -17.74 -2.16
C GLU A 157 8.41 -18.26 -3.57
N ASP A 158 7.64 -19.27 -3.94
CA ASP A 158 7.59 -19.75 -5.30
C ASP A 158 7.07 -18.60 -6.16
N ILE A 159 7.99 -17.87 -6.80
CA ILE A 159 7.69 -16.71 -7.66
C ILE A 159 6.66 -17.09 -8.73
N SER A 160 6.60 -18.37 -9.14
CA SER A 160 5.61 -18.85 -10.11
C SER A 160 4.18 -18.91 -9.56
N LYS A 161 4.03 -18.93 -8.23
CA LYS A 161 2.75 -18.89 -7.51
C LYS A 161 2.42 -17.52 -6.93
N ALA A 162 3.39 -16.60 -6.88
CA ALA A 162 3.21 -15.27 -6.35
C ALA A 162 2.17 -14.45 -7.14
N VAL A 163 1.43 -13.59 -6.44
CA VAL A 163 0.42 -12.74 -7.06
C VAL A 163 1.06 -11.80 -8.07
N ARG A 164 0.52 -11.77 -9.28
CA ARG A 164 0.99 -10.85 -10.31
C ARG A 164 0.70 -9.40 -9.89
N PRO A 165 1.69 -8.50 -9.98
CA PRO A 165 1.50 -7.11 -9.64
C PRO A 165 0.52 -6.45 -10.63
N ALA A 166 -0.22 -5.48 -10.12
CA ALA A 166 -1.09 -4.61 -10.92
C ALA A 166 -0.56 -3.18 -10.85
N PHE A 167 -0.61 -2.47 -11.98
CA PHE A 167 -0.32 -1.04 -12.02
C PHE A 167 -1.61 -0.27 -11.82
N GLY A 168 -1.72 0.47 -10.71
CA GLY A 168 -2.96 1.11 -10.30
C GLY A 168 -3.08 1.25 -8.80
N PHE A 169 -4.30 1.07 -8.31
CA PHE A 169 -4.67 1.27 -6.91
C PHE A 169 -5.70 0.23 -6.46
N TRP A 170 -5.62 -0.12 -5.18
CA TRP A 170 -6.77 -0.67 -4.48
C TRP A 170 -7.70 0.45 -4.05
N LEU A 171 -8.99 0.24 -4.18
CA LEU A 171 -10.03 1.16 -3.73
C LEU A 171 -10.77 0.51 -2.55
N PHE A 172 -10.58 1.08 -1.37
CA PHE A 172 -11.24 0.64 -0.14
C PHE A 172 -12.27 1.67 0.32
N PRO A 173 -13.36 1.25 0.98
CA PRO A 173 -14.12 2.17 1.82
C PRO A 173 -13.27 2.63 3.02
N VAL A 174 -13.55 3.82 3.55
CA VAL A 174 -12.75 4.42 4.63
C VAL A 174 -12.81 3.61 5.93
N ASP A 175 -13.92 2.93 6.19
CA ASP A 175 -14.14 2.07 7.36
C ASP A 175 -13.21 0.84 7.38
N ALA A 176 -12.62 0.47 6.24
CA ALA A 176 -11.60 -0.58 6.15
C ALA A 176 -10.39 -0.31 7.06
N PHE A 177 -10.06 0.96 7.33
CA PHE A 177 -8.88 1.32 8.13
C PHE A 177 -9.25 1.87 9.53
N CYS A 178 -10.34 1.37 10.12
CA CYS A 178 -10.69 1.68 11.51
C CYS A 178 -9.91 0.83 12.53
N ASP A 179 -9.94 1.25 13.79
CA ASP A 179 -9.24 0.56 14.89
C ASP A 179 -9.68 -0.90 15.07
N ALA A 180 -10.93 -1.23 14.74
CA ALA A 180 -11.45 -2.58 14.85
C ALA A 180 -10.79 -3.59 13.90
N ASN A 181 -10.20 -3.10 12.81
CA ASN A 181 -9.52 -3.95 11.82
C ASN A 181 -8.00 -4.00 12.05
N LYS A 182 -7.46 -3.30 13.05
CA LYS A 182 -6.04 -3.34 13.37
C LYS A 182 -5.67 -4.69 13.98
N THR A 183 -4.57 -5.27 13.54
CA THR A 183 -3.99 -6.45 14.18
C THR A 183 -3.04 -5.99 15.31
N PRO A 184 -2.86 -6.82 16.37
CA PRO A 184 -1.95 -6.49 17.48
C PRO A 184 -0.46 -6.50 17.07
N GLU A 185 -0.13 -6.95 15.87
CA GLU A 185 1.23 -7.08 15.33
C GLU A 185 1.79 -5.75 14.77
N SER A 186 1.36 -4.61 15.33
CA SER A 186 1.85 -3.31 14.87
C SER A 186 3.33 -3.13 15.21
N GLU A 187 4.20 -3.36 14.23
CA GLU A 187 5.64 -3.10 14.36
C GLU A 187 6.00 -1.67 13.90
N GLY A 188 6.58 -0.88 14.80
CA GLY A 188 7.24 0.38 14.47
C GLY A 188 6.32 1.46 13.89
N TYR A 189 6.64 1.95 12.69
CA TYR A 189 5.94 3.07 12.02
C TYR A 189 4.74 2.64 11.17
N PHE A 190 4.51 1.33 11.02
CA PHE A 190 3.42 0.77 10.23
C PHE A 190 2.32 0.23 11.14
N THR A 191 1.11 0.19 10.60
CA THR A 191 -0.01 -0.47 11.25
C THR A 191 -0.48 -1.58 10.33
N THR A 192 -0.63 -2.76 10.90
CA THR A 192 -1.12 -3.94 10.20
C THR A 192 -2.63 -4.01 10.35
N PHE A 193 -3.33 -4.24 9.24
CA PHE A 193 -4.79 -4.33 9.22
C PHE A 193 -5.24 -5.65 8.58
N ASP A 194 -6.26 -6.27 9.17
CA ASP A 194 -7.05 -7.32 8.53
C ASP A 194 -8.24 -6.68 7.83
N VAL A 195 -8.12 -6.51 6.51
CA VAL A 195 -9.13 -5.88 5.65
C VAL A 195 -9.82 -6.87 4.72
N ARG A 196 -9.68 -8.18 4.95
CA ARG A 196 -10.24 -9.24 4.09
C ARG A 196 -11.74 -9.07 3.84
N LYS A 197 -12.49 -8.66 4.87
CA LYS A 197 -13.94 -8.43 4.80
C LYS A 197 -14.32 -7.44 3.70
N TYR A 198 -13.47 -6.46 3.41
CA TYR A 198 -13.79 -5.35 2.53
C TYR A 198 -13.56 -5.66 1.05
N ARG A 199 -12.69 -6.63 0.73
CA ARG A 199 -12.34 -7.05 -0.65
C ARG A 199 -12.20 -5.85 -1.60
N PRO A 200 -11.03 -5.20 -1.70
CA PRO A 200 -10.90 -3.96 -2.43
C PRO A 200 -11.29 -4.11 -3.89
N GLU A 201 -11.79 -3.02 -4.44
CA GLU A 201 -11.87 -2.89 -5.89
C GLU A 201 -10.49 -2.54 -6.46
N LEU A 202 -10.27 -2.92 -7.71
CA LEU A 202 -9.03 -2.61 -8.43
C LEU A 202 -9.30 -1.50 -9.46
N ALA A 203 -8.56 -0.41 -9.32
CA ALA A 203 -8.47 0.64 -10.34
C ALA A 203 -7.15 0.46 -11.09
N ILE A 204 -7.21 -0.01 -12.34
CA ILE A 204 -6.05 -0.42 -13.12
C ILE A 204 -5.66 0.62 -14.18
N ARG A 205 -4.36 0.81 -14.38
CA ARG A 205 -3.80 1.52 -15.53
C ARG A 205 -3.45 0.51 -16.60
N ARG A 206 -4.06 0.65 -17.78
CA ARG A 206 -3.57 -0.02 -18.98
C ARG A 206 -2.32 0.72 -19.46
N LEU A 207 -1.18 0.06 -19.36
CA LEU A 207 0.08 0.52 -19.91
C LEU A 207 0.15 0.03 -21.36
N ASN A 208 0.29 0.98 -22.28
CA ASN A 208 0.48 0.72 -23.70
C ASN A 208 1.97 0.80 -24.06
#